data_AF-A0A3C0QJD8-F1
#
_entry.id   AF-A0A3C0QJD8-F1
#
_cell.length_a   1.000
_cell.length_b   1.000
_cell.length_c   1.000
_cell.angle_alpha   90.00
_cell.angle_beta   90.00
_cell.angle_gamma   90.00
#
_symmetry.space_group_name_H-M   'P 1'
#
loop_
_entity.id
_entity.type
_entity.pdbx_description
1 polymer ?
#
loop_
_entity_poly.entity_id
_entity_poly.type
_entity_poly.pdbx_seq_one_letter_code
_entity_poly.pdbx_strand_id
1 'polypeptide(L)' 'NRIIITMDKDFGELVYNSGLTHKGILLLRTENCSGDKKVIILSEILKNYSGELEENFCVFSKDKLRIRRKRN' A
#
# COMPACT_ATOMS: atom_id res chain seq x y z
N ASN A 1 5.94 -15.26 -0.16
CA ASN A 1 4.80 -14.41 0.23
C ASN A 1 5.30 -13.06 0.70
N ARG A 2 5.01 -11.98 -0.04
CA ARG A 2 5.54 -10.63 0.18
C ARG A 2 4.45 -9.58 0.00
N ILE A 3 4.53 -8.49 0.75
CA ILE A 3 3.73 -7.28 0.54
C ILE A 3 4.49 -6.38 -0.44
N ILE A 4 3.78 -5.82 -1.41
CA ILE A 4 4.37 -4.91 -2.39
C ILE A 4 4.07 -3.48 -1.97
N ILE A 5 5.11 -2.67 -1.84
CA ILE A 5 4.98 -1.23 -1.64
C ILE A 5 5.38 -0.56 -2.95
N THR A 6 4.50 0.26 -3.51
CA THR A 6 4.76 0.94 -4.78
C THR A 6 4.20 2.37 -4.76
N MET A 7 4.79 3.25 -5.56
CA MET A 7 4.22 4.56 -5.91
C MET A 7 3.58 4.56 -7.30
N ASP A 8 3.83 3.51 -8.09
CA ASP A 8 3.27 3.33 -9.42
C ASP A 8 1.84 2.81 -9.32
N LYS A 9 0.90 3.67 -9.72
CA LYS A 9 -0.54 3.39 -9.68
C LYS A 9 -0.90 2.25 -10.63
N ASP A 10 -0.37 2.27 -11.85
CA ASP A 10 -0.72 1.31 -12.90
C ASP A 10 -0.16 -0.06 -12.54
N PHE A 11 1.02 -0.10 -11.92
CA PHE A 11 1.58 -1.34 -11.35
C PHE A 11 0.72 -1.89 -10.20
N GLY A 12 0.32 -1.05 -9.25
CA GLY A 12 -0.52 -1.48 -8.12
C GLY A 12 -1.85 -2.09 -8.59
N GLU A 13 -2.53 -1.42 -9.51
CA GLU A 13 -3.78 -1.91 -10.10
C GLU A 13 -3.57 -3.19 -10.91
N LEU A 14 -2.50 -3.28 -11.72
CA LEU A 14 -2.16 -4.47 -12.48
C LEU A 14 -1.92 -5.67 -11.57
N VAL A 15 -1.13 -5.53 -10.51
CA VAL A 15 -0.83 -6.66 -9.61
C VAL A 15 -2.06 -7.09 -8.83
N TYR A 16 -2.90 -6.15 -8.38
CA TYR A 16 -4.16 -6.46 -7.71
C TYR A 16 -5.14 -7.22 -8.62
N ASN A 17 -5.24 -6.82 -9.89
CA ASN A 17 -6.20 -7.40 -10.83
C ASN A 17 -5.68 -8.66 -11.56
N SER A 18 -4.37 -8.86 -11.64
CA SER A 18 -3.75 -9.99 -12.37
C SER A 18 -3.73 -11.31 -11.60
N GLY A 19 -4.14 -11.32 -10.32
CA GLY A 19 -4.16 -12.55 -9.50
C GLY A 19 -2.77 -13.11 -9.21
N LEU A 20 -1.70 -12.33 -9.46
CA LEU A 20 -0.33 -12.71 -9.15
C LEU A 20 -0.18 -12.93 -7.65
N THR A 21 0.67 -13.88 -7.25
CA THR A 21 0.84 -14.24 -5.85
C THR A 21 1.52 -13.12 -5.07
N HIS A 22 0.73 -12.36 -4.31
CA HIS A 22 1.21 -11.39 -3.33
C HIS A 22 0.41 -11.52 -2.03
N LYS A 23 0.98 -11.02 -0.92
CA LYS A 23 0.32 -10.96 0.38
C LYS A 23 -0.34 -9.63 0.69
N GLY A 24 -0.34 -8.70 -0.26
CA GLY A 24 -0.97 -7.38 -0.09
C GLY A 24 -0.23 -6.33 -0.91
N ILE A 25 -0.87 -5.18 -1.09
CA ILE A 25 -0.31 -4.05 -1.83
C ILE A 25 -0.52 -2.78 -1.03
N LEU A 26 0.52 -1.97 -0.88
CA LEU A 26 0.47 -0.61 -0.38
C LEU A 26 0.88 0.37 -1.49
N LEU A 27 -0.10 1.10 -2.02
CA LEU A 27 0.12 2.18 -2.97
C LEU A 27 0.32 3.51 -2.22
N LEU A 28 1.53 4.06 -2.28
CA LEU A 28 1.91 5.34 -1.66
C LEU A 28 1.73 6.50 -2.65
N ARG A 29 0.59 7.19 -2.58
CA ARG A 29 0.33 8.41 -3.36
C ARG A 29 0.73 9.65 -2.55
N THR A 30 2.03 9.91 -2.56
CA THR A 30 2.67 11.01 -1.83
C THR A 30 3.34 11.97 -2.83
N GLU A 31 2.51 12.64 -3.62
CA GLU A 31 2.96 13.65 -4.58
C GLU A 31 3.76 14.74 -3.84
N ASN A 32 4.92 15.12 -4.39
CA ASN A 32 5.81 16.14 -3.84
C ASN A 32 6.34 15.88 -2.41
N CYS A 33 6.31 14.63 -1.95
CA CYS A 33 6.81 14.24 -0.64
C CYS A 33 8.32 13.93 -0.68
N SER A 34 9.08 14.48 0.28
CA SER A 34 10.51 14.16 0.42
C SER A 34 10.72 12.71 0.83
N GLY A 35 11.93 12.19 0.59
CA GLY A 35 12.32 10.84 1.02
C GLY A 35 12.08 10.62 2.52
N ASP A 36 12.53 11.55 3.35
CA ASP A 36 12.39 11.46 4.82
C ASP A 36 10.93 11.38 5.25
N LYS A 37 10.07 12.22 4.65
CA LYS A 37 8.65 12.21 4.95
C LYS A 37 7.99 10.90 4.52
N LYS A 38 8.42 10.29 3.41
CA LYS A 38 7.97 8.94 3.01
C LYS A 38 8.39 7.87 4.01
N VAL A 39 9.60 7.94 4.57
CA VAL A 39 10.08 7.00 5.60
C VAL A 39 9.23 7.09 6.85
N ILE A 40 8.91 8.31 7.31
CA ILE A 40 8.05 8.54 8.47
C ILE A 40 6.66 7.93 8.23
N ILE A 41 6.02 8.30 7.11
CA ILE A 41 4.70 7.77 6.73
C ILE A 41 4.71 6.24 6.67
N LEU A 42 5.70 5.66 5.99
CA LEU A 42 5.78 4.21 5.86
C LEU A 42 6.00 3.52 7.22
N SER A 43 6.85 4.10 8.08
CA SER A 43 7.08 3.59 9.43
C SER A 43 5.80 3.61 10.27
N GLU A 44 5.02 4.68 10.20
CA GLU A 44 3.73 4.78 10.89
C GLU A 44 2.71 3.76 10.36
N ILE A 45 2.64 3.57 9.04
CA ILE A 45 1.75 2.59 8.43
C ILE A 45 2.12 1.18 8.87
N LEU A 46 3.40 0.80 8.77
CA LEU A 46 3.87 -0.53 9.14
C LEU A 46 3.68 -0.81 10.63
N LYS A 47 3.90 0.19 11.49
CA LYS A 47 3.73 0.04 12.94
C LYS A 47 2.27 -0.16 13.34
N ASN A 48 1.36 0.58 12.74
CA ASN A 48 -0.04 0.66 13.21
C ASN A 48 -1.02 -0.19 12.40
N TYR A 49 -0.67 -0.57 11.16
CA TYR A 49 -1.60 -1.21 10.21
C TYR A 49 -1.04 -2.47 9.55
N SER A 50 0.07 -3.04 10.03
CA SER A 50 0.69 -4.25 9.44
C SER A 50 -0.31 -5.38 9.17
N GLY A 51 -1.20 -5.68 10.13
CA GLY A 51 -2.21 -6.72 9.96
C GLY A 51 -3.27 -6.40 8.89
N GLU A 52 -3.59 -5.12 8.67
CA GLU A 52 -4.51 -4.71 7.61
C GLU A 52 -3.82 -4.64 6.24
N LEU A 53 -2.48 -4.62 6.17
CA LEU A 53 -1.78 -4.71 4.88
C LEU A 53 -1.83 -6.12 4.30
N GLU A 54 -1.98 -7.13 5.14
CA GLU A 54 -2.10 -8.52 4.69
C GLU A 54 -3.43 -8.75 3.96
N GLU A 55 -3.34 -9.44 2.81
CA GLU A 55 -4.43 -9.81 1.90
C GLU A 55 -5.26 -8.65 1.31
N ASN A 56 -4.89 -7.41 1.62
CA ASN A 56 -5.65 -6.22 1.23
C ASN A 56 -4.91 -5.33 0.25
N PHE A 57 -5.69 -4.51 -0.45
CA PHE A 57 -5.18 -3.41 -1.27
C PHE A 57 -5.32 -2.10 -0.52
N CYS A 58 -4.19 -1.54 -0.13
CA CYS A 58 -4.10 -0.34 0.68
C CYS A 58 -3.60 0.84 -0.17
N VAL A 59 -4.19 2.01 0.02
CA VAL A 59 -3.78 3.25 -0.64
C VAL A 59 -3.56 4.32 0.42
N PHE A 60 -2.35 4.83 0.52
CA PHE A 60 -2.07 6.04 1.29
C PHE A 60 -2.10 7.25 0.37
N SER A 61 -2.98 8.22 0.64
CA SER A 61 -3.11 9.44 -0.17
C SER A 61 -3.73 10.56 0.67
N LYS A 62 -3.28 11.80 0.48
CA LYS A 62 -3.80 12.98 1.22
C LYS A 62 -3.87 12.72 2.73
N ASP A 63 -2.79 12.17 3.28
CA ASP A 63 -2.64 11.81 4.70
C ASP A 63 -3.71 10.84 5.24
N LYS A 64 -4.28 10.01 4.37
CA LYS A 64 -5.29 9.00 4.72
C LYS A 64 -4.91 7.64 4.14
N LEU A 65 -4.97 6.62 4.99
CA LEU A 65 -4.89 5.22 4.58
C LEU A 65 -6.29 4.69 4.27
N ARG A 66 -6.50 4.19 3.05
CA ARG A 66 -7.71 3.50 2.62
C ARG A 66 -7.40 2.02 2.43
N ILE A 67 -8.21 1.16 3.02
CA ILE A 67 -8.05 -0.30 2.95
C ILE A 67 -9.21 -0.88 2.16
N ARG A 68 -8.93 -1.50 1.02
CA ARG A 68 -9.90 -2.27 0.26
C ARG A 68 -9.74 -3.74 0.64
N ARG A 69 -10.67 -4.22 1.44
CA ARG A 69 -10.72 -5.62 1.85
C ARG A 69 -11.14 -6.49 0.68
N LYS A 70 -10.44 -7.60 0.49
CA LYS A 70 -10.86 -8.63 -0.46
C LYS A 70 -12.25 -9.14 -0.04
N ARG A 71 -13.24 -9.11 -0.95
CA ARG A 71 -14.51 -9.81 -0.69
C ARG A 71 -14.21 -11.30 -0.70
N ASN A 72 -14.59 -11.98 0.39
CA ASN A 72 -14.66 -13.44 0.44
C ASN A 72 -15.59 -13.95 -0.66
#